data_AF-A0A497J1Q4-F1
#
_entry.id   AF-A0A497J1Q4-F1
#
_cell.length_a   1.000
_cell.length_b   1.000
_cell.length_c   1.000
_cell.angle_alpha   90.00
_cell.angle_beta   90.00
_cell.angle_gamma   90.00
#
_symmetry.space_group_name_H-M   'P 1'
#
loop_
_entity.id
_entity.type
_entity.pdbx_description
1 polymer ?
#
loop_
_entity_poly.entity_id
_entity_poly.type
_entity_poly.pdbx_seq_one_letter_code
_entity_poly.pdbx_strand_id
1 'polypeptide(L)'
;MRPCFGIAKKDFLLFVRDRATLFWVLAFPIVMMLLFSTVFGAEGARFDIACVDRDKGQIASAIIEALNSTDVVHLHVIESEEKAFRAVKAGENDLVGLLVIPEGFTENLTSALAGDLEFYVREEDPTVQQTLTSFMSGFVEEFNTKFRHEILKRILEFLPENLSFGGYV
;
A
#
# COMPACT_ATOMS: atom_id res chain seq x y z
N MET A 1 -44.33 41.40 5.30
CA MET A 1 -43.54 40.28 4.73
C MET A 1 -43.37 40.32 3.20
N ARG A 2 -44.24 41.00 2.43
CA ARG A 2 -44.13 41.11 0.96
C ARG A 2 -42.96 41.93 0.36
N PRO A 3 -42.42 42.99 1.02
CA PRO A 3 -41.39 43.82 0.37
C PRO A 3 -40.02 43.13 0.29
N CYS A 4 -39.66 42.28 1.25
CA CYS A 4 -38.38 41.56 1.25
C CYS A 4 -38.23 40.63 0.05
N PHE A 5 -39.31 39.96 -0.36
CA PHE A 5 -39.30 39.06 -1.52
C PHE A 5 -39.14 39.82 -2.85
N GLY A 6 -39.68 41.03 -2.94
CA GLY A 6 -39.51 41.88 -4.13
C GLY A 6 -38.06 42.35 -4.31
N ILE A 7 -37.40 42.69 -3.20
CA ILE A 7 -35.98 43.09 -3.20
C ILE A 7 -35.10 41.88 -3.55
N ALA A 8 -35.30 40.75 -2.87
CA ALA A 8 -34.54 39.53 -3.15
C ALA A 8 -34.65 39.07 -4.61
N LYS A 9 -35.85 39.13 -5.20
CA LYS A 9 -36.06 38.78 -6.62
C LYS A 9 -35.32 39.73 -7.55
N LYS A 10 -35.35 41.04 -7.27
CA LYS A 10 -34.65 42.05 -8.07
C LYS A 10 -33.15 41.82 -8.03
N ASP A 11 -32.60 41.61 -6.85
CA ASP A 11 -31.15 41.45 -6.67
C ASP A 11 -30.66 40.14 -7.29
N PHE A 12 -31.43 39.05 -7.19
CA PHE A 12 -31.13 37.80 -7.88
C PHE A 12 -31.15 37.96 -9.41
N LEU A 13 -32.13 38.67 -9.97
CA LEU A 13 -32.19 38.94 -11.41
C LEU A 13 -31.01 39.81 -11.89
N LEU A 14 -30.60 40.79 -11.09
CA LEU A 14 -29.42 41.61 -11.38
C LEU A 14 -28.14 40.79 -11.34
N PHE A 15 -27.99 39.94 -10.33
CA PHE A 15 -26.88 39.00 -10.20
C PHE A 15 -26.77 38.04 -11.40
N VAL A 16 -27.89 37.43 -11.82
CA VAL A 16 -27.91 36.52 -12.98
C VAL A 16 -27.67 37.27 -14.31
N ARG A 17 -28.03 38.56 -14.40
CA ARG A 17 -27.75 39.38 -15.60
C ARG A 17 -26.29 39.79 -15.72
N ASP A 18 -25.56 39.82 -14.61
CA ASP A 18 -24.13 40.07 -14.63
C ASP A 18 -23.38 38.79 -15.04
N ARG A 19 -23.20 38.64 -16.35
CA ARG A 19 -22.54 37.48 -16.96
C ARG A 19 -21.10 37.30 -16.48
N ALA A 20 -20.40 38.38 -16.13
CA ALA A 20 -19.02 38.31 -15.67
C ALA A 20 -18.97 37.76 -14.24
N THR A 21 -19.82 38.27 -13.35
CA THR A 21 -19.93 37.75 -11.99
C THR A 21 -20.41 36.30 -11.97
N LEU A 22 -21.44 35.97 -12.77
CA LEU A 22 -21.94 34.60 -12.86
C LEU A 22 -20.88 33.62 -13.39
N PHE A 23 -20.07 34.06 -14.37
CA PHE A 23 -18.94 33.28 -14.87
C PHE A 23 -17.93 32.99 -13.75
N TRP A 24 -17.47 34.00 -13.01
CA TRP A 24 -16.48 33.80 -11.95
C TRP A 24 -17.01 32.96 -10.79
N VAL A 25 -18.27 33.14 -10.39
CA VAL A 25 -18.89 32.36 -9.30
C VAL A 25 -19.00 30.87 -9.63
N LEU A 26 -19.15 30.51 -10.91
CA LEU A 26 -19.19 29.10 -11.34
C LEU A 26 -17.80 28.57 -11.73
N ALA A 27 -17.01 29.35 -12.48
CA ALA A 27 -15.71 28.96 -12.97
C ALA A 27 -14.70 28.79 -11.84
N PHE A 28 -14.69 29.70 -10.85
CA PHE A 28 -13.71 29.65 -9.77
C PHE A 28 -13.84 28.36 -8.93
N PRO A 29 -15.03 27.95 -8.44
CA PRO A 29 -15.17 26.66 -7.75
C PRO A 29 -14.76 25.46 -8.61
N ILE A 30 -15.10 25.46 -9.90
CA ILE A 30 -14.75 24.35 -10.81
C ILE A 30 -13.23 24.28 -11.00
N VAL A 31 -12.57 25.42 -11.25
CA VAL A 31 -11.11 25.48 -11.37
C VAL A 31 -10.45 25.04 -10.07
N MET A 32 -10.95 25.48 -8.92
CA MET A 32 -10.44 25.03 -7.62
C MET A 32 -10.63 23.53 -7.43
N MET A 33 -11.79 22.95 -7.78
CA MET A 33 -12.02 21.49 -7.73
C MET A 33 -11.04 20.74 -8.62
N LEU A 34 -10.78 21.23 -9.83
CA LEU A 34 -9.81 20.63 -10.74
C LEU A 34 -8.38 20.74 -10.18
N LEU A 35 -7.98 21.89 -9.64
CA LEU A 35 -6.68 22.08 -9.01
C LEU A 35 -6.50 21.18 -7.78
N PHE A 36 -7.52 21.09 -6.92
CA PHE A 36 -7.50 20.17 -5.79
C PHE A 36 -7.43 18.72 -6.26
N SER A 37 -8.13 18.37 -7.34
CA SER A 37 -8.02 17.04 -7.96
C SER A 37 -6.67 16.78 -8.62
N THR A 38 -5.89 17.78 -8.99
CA THR A 38 -4.54 17.56 -9.56
C THR A 38 -3.45 17.58 -8.49
N VAL A 39 -3.63 18.37 -7.43
CA VAL A 39 -2.66 18.51 -6.33
C VAL A 39 -2.87 17.44 -5.27
N PHE A 40 -4.12 17.09 -5.00
CA PHE A 40 -4.53 16.09 -4.00
C PHE A 40 -5.34 14.96 -4.63
N GLY A 41 -5.36 14.88 -5.97
CA GLY A 41 -5.94 13.75 -6.68
C GLY A 41 -5.36 12.47 -6.15
N ALA A 42 -6.21 11.47 -5.99
CA ALA A 42 -5.84 10.13 -5.55
C ALA A 42 -4.99 9.42 -6.61
N GLU A 43 -3.78 9.89 -6.89
CA GLU A 43 -2.70 8.95 -7.09
C GLU A 43 -2.57 8.23 -5.75
N GLY A 44 -2.93 6.95 -5.71
CA GLY A 44 -2.70 6.13 -4.53
C GLY A 44 -1.25 6.37 -4.13
N ALA A 45 -1.02 6.77 -2.88
CA ALA A 45 0.29 7.18 -2.43
C ALA A 45 1.27 6.03 -2.72
N ARG A 46 2.12 6.22 -3.73
CA ARG A 46 3.15 5.26 -4.11
C ARG A 46 4.33 5.54 -3.20
N PHE A 47 4.70 4.55 -2.40
CA PHE A 47 5.75 4.71 -1.40
C PHE A 47 7.03 4.01 -1.87
N ASP A 48 8.11 4.78 -2.00
CA ASP A 48 9.44 4.25 -2.24
C ASP A 48 10.00 3.64 -0.95
N ILE A 49 10.32 2.35 -1.00
CA ILE A 49 10.77 1.57 0.15
C ILE A 49 12.08 0.87 -0.21
N ALA A 50 13.10 0.99 0.64
CA ALA A 50 14.32 0.24 0.48
C ALA A 50 14.07 -1.23 0.82
N CYS A 51 14.66 -2.15 0.07
CA CYS A 51 14.55 -3.59 0.32
C CYS A 51 15.94 -4.21 0.43
N VAL A 52 16.18 -4.99 1.48
CA VAL A 52 17.40 -5.78 1.68
C VAL A 52 17.00 -7.24 1.72
N ASP A 53 17.40 -8.00 0.70
CA ASP A 53 17.18 -9.44 0.63
C ASP A 53 18.43 -10.21 1.05
N ARG A 54 18.43 -10.72 2.29
CA ARG A 54 19.50 -11.58 2.81
C ARG A 54 19.24 -13.06 2.52
N ASP A 55 18.00 -13.45 2.22
CA ASP A 55 17.60 -14.83 1.94
C ASP A 55 17.96 -15.27 0.52
N LYS A 56 17.70 -14.40 -0.48
CA LYS A 56 17.90 -14.66 -1.91
C LYS A 56 17.18 -15.91 -2.43
N GLY A 57 16.17 -16.38 -1.70
CA GLY A 57 15.37 -17.54 -2.06
C GLY A 57 14.19 -17.18 -2.97
N GLN A 58 13.53 -18.23 -3.47
CA GLN A 58 12.41 -18.08 -4.40
C GLN A 58 11.20 -17.41 -3.75
N ILE A 59 10.93 -17.67 -2.47
CA ILE A 59 9.79 -17.06 -1.77
C ILE A 59 10.06 -15.58 -1.48
N ALA A 60 11.29 -15.23 -1.08
CA ALA A 60 11.72 -13.84 -0.93
C ALA A 60 11.53 -13.04 -2.22
N SER A 61 12.01 -13.58 -3.35
CA SER A 61 11.82 -12.95 -4.68
C SER A 61 10.35 -12.78 -5.05
N ALA A 62 9.51 -13.78 -4.77
CA ALA A 62 8.08 -13.71 -5.04
C ALA A 62 7.36 -12.64 -4.20
N ILE A 63 7.77 -12.41 -2.95
CA ILE A 63 7.24 -11.34 -2.11
C ILE A 63 7.63 -9.96 -2.65
N ILE A 64 8.88 -9.79 -3.07
CA ILE A 64 9.36 -8.53 -3.65
C ILE A 64 8.56 -8.19 -4.92
N GLU A 65 8.35 -9.18 -5.79
CA GLU A 65 7.56 -9.02 -7.01
C GLU A 65 6.09 -8.73 -6.69
N ALA A 66 5.49 -9.47 -5.75
CA ALA A 66 4.12 -9.25 -5.32
C ALA A 66 3.89 -7.85 -4.74
N LEU A 67 4.80 -7.36 -3.89
CA LEU A 67 4.73 -6.00 -3.34
C LEU A 67 4.84 -4.94 -4.44
N ASN A 68 5.80 -5.07 -5.37
CA ASN A 68 5.95 -4.16 -6.50
C ASN A 68 4.72 -4.16 -7.44
N SER A 69 4.02 -5.29 -7.55
CA SER A 69 2.80 -5.40 -8.38
C SER A 69 1.56 -4.70 -7.81
N THR A 70 1.61 -4.24 -6.55
CA THR A 70 0.47 -3.57 -5.92
C THR A 70 0.27 -2.12 -6.35
N ASP A 71 1.26 -1.51 -7.00
CA ASP A 71 1.37 -0.08 -7.31
C ASP A 71 1.30 0.88 -6.10
N VAL A 72 1.13 0.36 -4.87
CA VAL A 72 1.14 1.13 -3.61
C VAL A 72 2.57 1.33 -3.10
N VAL A 73 3.45 0.36 -3.34
CA VAL A 73 4.86 0.43 -2.92
C VAL A 73 5.78 0.16 -4.10
N HIS A 74 6.96 0.76 -4.05
CA HIS A 74 8.04 0.52 -5.00
C HIS A 74 9.32 0.16 -4.23
N LEU A 75 9.75 -1.09 -4.37
CA LEU A 75 10.89 -1.65 -3.65
C LEU A 75 12.19 -1.39 -4.40
N HIS A 76 13.11 -0.68 -3.75
CA HIS A 76 14.46 -0.45 -4.21
C HIS A 76 15.41 -1.44 -3.54
N VAL A 77 15.86 -2.45 -4.27
CA VAL A 77 16.78 -3.47 -3.71
C VAL A 77 18.17 -2.84 -3.49
N ILE A 78 18.63 -2.89 -2.25
CA ILE A 78 19.93 -2.37 -1.81
C ILE A 78 20.70 -3.51 -1.14
N GLU A 79 21.92 -3.79 -1.61
CA GLU A 79 22.72 -4.93 -1.10
C GLU A 79 23.18 -4.77 0.36
N SER A 80 23.43 -3.53 0.79
CA SER A 80 23.95 -3.24 2.13
C SER A 80 22.86 -2.68 3.02
N GLU A 81 22.55 -3.39 4.11
CA GLU A 81 21.58 -2.93 5.09
C GLU A 81 21.99 -1.63 5.76
N GLU A 82 23.26 -1.47 6.13
CA GLU A 82 23.76 -0.21 6.69
C GLU A 82 23.59 0.97 5.73
N LYS A 83 23.73 0.73 4.43
CA LYS A 83 23.49 1.75 3.40
C LYS A 83 21.99 2.03 3.29
N ALA A 84 21.16 1.00 3.25
CA ALA A 84 19.71 1.12 3.15
C ALA A 84 19.12 1.88 4.36
N PHE A 85 19.54 1.52 5.57
CA PHE A 85 19.12 2.17 6.80
C PHE A 85 19.52 3.65 6.83
N ARG A 86 20.75 3.97 6.42
CA ARG A 86 21.20 5.37 6.30
C ARG A 86 20.40 6.16 5.26
N ALA A 87 20.17 5.57 4.09
CA ALA A 87 19.41 6.22 3.01
C ALA A 87 17.98 6.54 3.44
N VAL A 88 17.28 5.58 4.05
CA VAL A 88 15.91 5.75 4.57
C VAL A 88 15.85 6.78 5.69
N LYS A 89 16.81 6.75 6.62
CA LYS A 89 16.91 7.73 7.70
C LYS A 89 17.22 9.14 7.20
N ALA A 90 18.01 9.26 6.13
CA ALA A 90 18.44 10.53 5.57
C ALA A 90 17.44 11.15 4.59
N GLY A 91 16.38 10.43 4.17
CA GLY A 91 15.48 10.95 3.16
C GLY A 91 15.96 10.78 1.72
N GLU A 92 16.97 9.96 1.47
CA GLU A 92 17.52 9.80 0.13
C GLU A 92 16.49 9.19 -0.81
N ASN A 93 16.30 9.78 -2.00
CA ASN A 93 15.36 9.32 -3.03
C ASN A 93 13.93 9.11 -2.52
N ASP A 94 13.47 9.93 -1.58
CA ASP A 94 12.11 9.87 -1.01
C ASP A 94 11.78 8.52 -0.33
N LEU A 95 12.81 7.75 0.08
CA LEU A 95 12.64 6.43 0.69
C LEU A 95 12.01 6.50 2.08
N VAL A 96 10.74 6.15 2.22
CA VAL A 96 9.99 6.30 3.48
C VAL A 96 10.09 5.10 4.44
N GLY A 97 10.61 3.97 3.98
CA GLY A 97 10.75 2.75 4.79
C GLY A 97 11.83 1.79 4.29
N LEU A 98 12.10 0.77 5.11
CA LEU A 98 13.04 -0.32 4.87
C LEU A 98 12.36 -1.65 5.15
N LEU A 99 12.35 -2.54 4.16
CA LEU A 99 12.00 -3.95 4.31
C LEU A 99 13.28 -4.79 4.32
N VAL A 100 13.48 -5.58 5.38
CA VAL A 100 14.57 -6.56 5.47
C VAL A 100 13.97 -7.96 5.45
N ILE A 101 14.46 -8.79 4.53
CA ILE A 101 14.16 -10.22 4.45
C ILE A 101 15.38 -10.96 5.02
N PRO A 102 15.30 -11.51 6.25
CA PRO A 102 16.41 -12.19 6.90
C PRO A 102 16.80 -13.49 6.19
N GLU A 103 18.04 -13.93 6.39
CA GLU A 103 18.51 -15.23 5.91
C GLU A 103 17.68 -16.38 6.52
N GLY A 104 17.37 -17.39 5.71
CA GLY A 104 16.57 -18.55 6.14
C GLY A 104 15.05 -18.32 6.07
N PHE A 105 14.60 -17.16 5.59
CA PHE A 105 13.18 -16.87 5.39
C PHE A 105 12.49 -17.90 4.48
N THR A 106 13.07 -18.19 3.31
CA THR A 106 12.50 -19.19 2.38
C THR A 106 12.57 -20.59 2.99
N GLU A 107 13.68 -20.95 3.62
CA GLU A 107 13.87 -22.26 4.23
C GLU A 107 12.83 -22.52 5.34
N ASN A 108 12.64 -21.55 6.24
CA ASN A 108 11.66 -21.64 7.31
C ASN A 108 10.25 -21.85 6.75
N LEU A 109 9.84 -21.05 5.77
CA LEU A 109 8.51 -21.17 5.18
C LEU A 109 8.30 -22.52 4.46
N THR A 110 9.31 -23.03 3.75
CA THR A 110 9.24 -24.35 3.13
C THR A 110 9.22 -25.50 4.13
N SER A 111 9.81 -25.29 5.31
CA SER A 111 9.85 -26.26 6.41
C SER A 111 8.63 -26.15 7.34
N ALA A 112 7.60 -25.40 6.95
CA ALA A 112 6.41 -25.09 7.74
C ALA A 112 6.71 -24.41 9.10
N LEU A 113 7.81 -23.67 9.16
CA LEU A 113 8.17 -22.78 10.26
C LEU A 113 7.77 -21.34 9.92
N ALA A 114 7.74 -20.47 10.93
CA ALA A 114 7.49 -19.05 10.73
C ALA A 114 8.68 -18.39 10.02
N GLY A 115 8.39 -17.62 8.97
CA GLY A 115 9.36 -16.73 8.33
C GLY A 115 9.23 -15.32 8.91
N ASP A 116 10.35 -14.74 9.33
CA ASP A 116 10.39 -13.38 9.87
C ASP A 116 10.58 -12.35 8.75
N LEU A 117 9.89 -11.21 8.86
CA LEU A 117 10.08 -10.03 8.01
C LEU A 117 10.19 -8.82 8.91
N GLU A 118 11.20 -7.98 8.65
CA GLU A 118 11.41 -6.76 9.43
C GLU A 118 11.08 -5.55 8.57
N PHE A 119 10.20 -4.69 9.08
CA PHE A 119 9.80 -3.48 8.38
C PHE A 119 9.99 -2.27 9.28
N TYR A 120 10.75 -1.30 8.77
CA TYR A 120 11.05 -0.04 9.44
C TYR A 120 10.45 1.11 8.64
N VAL A 121 9.84 2.07 9.33
CA VAL A 121 9.28 3.29 8.70
C VAL A 121 9.89 4.51 9.35
N ARG A 122 10.11 5.56 8.56
CA ARG A 122 10.59 6.83 9.09
C ARG A 122 9.52 7.51 9.96
N GLU A 123 9.90 7.99 11.13
CA GLU A 123 8.99 8.58 12.12
C GLU A 123 8.56 10.03 11.82
N GLU A 124 9.00 10.62 10.71
CA GLU A 124 8.76 12.04 10.40
C GLU A 124 7.31 12.35 10.03
N ASP A 125 6.56 11.37 9.50
CA ASP A 125 5.15 11.51 9.14
C ASP A 125 4.30 10.37 9.75
N PRO A 126 3.53 10.66 10.82
CA PRO A 126 2.65 9.67 11.46
C PRO A 126 1.59 9.09 10.53
N THR A 127 1.16 9.86 9.51
CA THR A 127 0.15 9.43 8.55
C THR A 127 0.74 8.39 7.60
N VAL A 128 1.94 8.63 7.08
CA VAL A 128 2.68 7.68 6.25
C VAL A 128 2.98 6.41 7.04
N GLN A 129 3.43 6.55 8.29
CA GLN A 129 3.70 5.42 9.18
C GLN A 129 2.47 4.54 9.40
N GLN A 130 1.32 5.14 9.72
CA GLN A 130 0.08 4.38 9.91
C GLN A 130 -0.38 3.71 8.62
N THR A 131 -0.28 4.41 7.48
CA THR A 131 -0.71 3.91 6.16
C THR A 131 0.14 2.72 5.74
N LEU A 132 1.47 2.85 5.79
CA LEU A 132 2.40 1.78 5.44
C LEU A 132 2.28 0.58 6.38
N THR A 133 2.17 0.81 7.69
CA THR A 133 2.02 -0.29 8.65
C THR A 133 0.73 -1.08 8.39
N SER A 134 -0.38 -0.38 8.11
CA SER A 134 -1.66 -1.00 7.78
C SER A 134 -1.60 -1.78 6.47
N PHE A 135 -0.98 -1.19 5.44
CA PHE A 135 -0.77 -1.83 4.15
C PHE A 135 0.10 -3.10 4.27
N MET A 136 1.27 -3.00 4.91
CA MET A 136 2.18 -4.13 5.07
C MET A 136 1.56 -5.25 5.91
N SER A 137 0.82 -4.89 6.96
CA SER A 137 0.10 -5.87 7.80
C SER A 137 -0.99 -6.59 6.99
N GLY A 138 -1.78 -5.85 6.20
CA GLY A 138 -2.78 -6.43 5.31
C GLY A 138 -2.16 -7.30 4.21
N PHE A 139 -1.03 -6.87 3.65
CA PHE A 139 -0.29 -7.66 2.66
C PHE A 139 0.20 -8.98 3.26
N VAL A 140 0.80 -8.95 4.45
CA VAL A 140 1.29 -10.15 5.15
C VAL A 140 0.12 -11.09 5.50
N GLU A 141 -1.01 -10.57 5.93
CA GLU A 141 -2.21 -11.37 6.22
C GLU A 141 -2.77 -12.06 4.97
N GLU A 142 -2.85 -11.33 3.85
CA GLU A 142 -3.28 -11.86 2.56
C GLU A 142 -2.30 -12.90 2.03
N PHE A 143 -0.99 -12.63 2.13
CA PHE A 143 0.06 -13.56 1.77
C PHE A 143 -0.03 -14.84 2.60
N ASN A 144 -0.15 -14.73 3.92
CA ASN A 144 -0.29 -15.88 4.82
C ASN A 144 -1.55 -16.71 4.50
N THR A 145 -2.65 -16.06 4.14
CA THR A 145 -3.90 -16.75 3.78
C THR A 145 -3.76 -17.52 2.47
N LYS A 146 -3.16 -16.92 1.43
CA LYS A 146 -2.87 -17.59 0.16
C LYS A 146 -1.87 -18.73 0.33
N PHE A 147 -0.78 -18.47 1.05
CA PHE A 147 0.29 -19.43 1.29
C PHE A 147 -0.23 -20.66 2.05
N ARG A 148 -1.03 -20.45 3.10
CA ARG A 148 -1.69 -21.54 3.84
C ARG A 148 -2.59 -22.39 2.93
N HIS A 149 -3.39 -21.76 2.07
CA HIS A 149 -4.28 -22.49 1.18
C HIS A 149 -3.50 -23.35 0.17
N GLU A 150 -2.44 -22.81 -0.42
CA GLU A 150 -1.62 -23.49 -1.41
C GLU A 150 -0.82 -24.67 -0.80
N ILE A 151 -0.24 -24.48 0.39
CA ILE A 151 0.44 -25.56 1.11
C ILE A 151 -0.53 -26.69 1.45
N LEU A 152 -1.71 -26.36 2.00
CA LEU A 152 -2.69 -27.39 2.37
C LEU A 152 -3.13 -28.20 1.16
N LYS A 153 -3.37 -27.54 0.02
CA LYS A 153 -3.73 -28.21 -1.22
C LYS A 153 -2.64 -29.18 -1.68
N ARG A 154 -1.37 -28.75 -1.68
CA ARG A 154 -0.23 -29.61 -2.03
C ARG A 154 -0.08 -30.78 -1.07
N ILE A 155 -0.21 -30.57 0.23
CA ILE A 155 -0.14 -31.65 1.22
C ILE A 155 -1.25 -32.67 0.99
N LEU A 156 -2.48 -32.21 0.72
CA LEU A 156 -3.63 -33.08 0.43
C LEU A 156 -3.44 -33.89 -0.86
N GLU A 157 -2.76 -33.36 -1.88
CA GLU A 157 -2.43 -34.10 -3.11
C GLU A 157 -1.49 -35.29 -2.86
N PHE A 158 -0.62 -35.22 -1.84
CA PHE A 158 0.30 -36.31 -1.48
C PHE A 158 -0.25 -37.25 -0.39
N LEU A 159 -1.40 -36.93 0.21
CA LEU A 159 -2.03 -37.77 1.22
C LEU A 159 -2.87 -38.88 0.56
N PRO A 160 -2.70 -40.16 0.94
CA PRO A 160 -3.55 -41.22 0.44
C PRO A 160 -5.00 -41.02 0.91
N GLU A 161 -5.97 -41.20 0.00
CA GLU A 161 -7.41 -41.06 0.30
C GLU A 161 -7.90 -42.03 1.40
N ASN A 162 -7.15 -43.10 1.64
CA ASN A 162 -7.48 -44.18 2.56
C ASN A 162 -6.25 -44.71 3.30
N LEU A 163 -6.37 -44.86 4.62
CA LEU A 163 -5.36 -45.50 5.47
C LEU A 163 -5.43 -47.02 5.27
N SER A 164 -4.37 -47.64 4.75
CA SER A 164 -4.25 -49.09 4.76
C SER A 164 -3.84 -49.56 6.16
N PHE A 165 -4.75 -50.20 6.89
CA PHE A 165 -4.42 -50.84 8.16
C PHE A 165 -3.80 -52.22 7.90
N GLY A 166 -2.48 -52.32 8.06
CA GLY A 166 -1.78 -53.61 8.13
C GLY A 166 -1.93 -54.21 9.53
N GLY A 167 -2.54 -55.39 9.64
CA GLY A 167 -2.57 -56.15 10.89
C GLY A 167 -1.23 -56.83 11.14
N TYR A 168 -0.66 -56.64 12.34
CA TYR A 168 0.48 -57.43 12.80
C TYR A 168 -0.02 -58.83 13.15
N VAL A 169 0.43 -59.86 12.42
CA VAL A 169 0.25 -61.29 12.74
C VAL A 169 1.44 -61.78 13.54
#